data_AF-A0A9P1M754-F1
#
_entry.id   AF-A0A9P1M754-F1
#
_cell.length_a   1.000
_cell.length_b   1.000
_cell.length_c   1.000
_cell.angle_alpha   90.00
_cell.angle_beta   90.00
_cell.angle_gamma   90.00
#
_symmetry.space_group_name_H-M   'P 1'
#
loop_
_entity.id
_entity.type
_entity.pdbx_description
1 polymer ?
#
loop_
_entity_poly.entity_id
_entity_poly.type
_entity_poly.pdbx_seq_one_letter_code
_entity_poly.pdbx_strand_id
1 'polypeptide(L)'
;MSFAIKATLNSGAEIPYENQEDVAKGLEKAFREVPGLKREDIFIALGNNTVGKPLLIEHATIIKIAEEVGGSPAQVLLAWAQFGGHSVIPKSVTPSRIHANFKEVKLSSEHVAAINKIGEAPHRYNIPVNFNPKWDIAIWNEEDEQNATYQVIERIS
;
A
#
# COMPACT_ATOMS: atom_id res chain seq x y z
N MET A 1 -6.02 -0.69 16.45
CA MET A 1 -5.98 0.62 15.73
C MET A 1 -6.32 1.81 16.64
N SER A 2 -7.27 1.69 17.58
CA SER A 2 -7.65 2.78 18.53
C SER A 2 -6.55 3.22 19.52
N PHE A 3 -5.67 2.31 19.97
CA PHE A 3 -4.62 2.65 20.95
C PHE A 3 -3.46 3.48 20.39
N ALA A 4 -3.10 3.28 19.12
CA ALA A 4 -1.97 3.96 18.48
C ALA A 4 -2.25 5.46 18.25
N ILE A 5 -3.49 5.81 17.88
CA ILE A 5 -3.90 7.20 17.61
C ILE A 5 -3.88 8.04 18.90
N LYS A 6 -4.27 7.44 20.04
CA LYS A 6 -4.34 8.16 21.32
C LYS A 6 -2.96 8.45 21.91
N ALA A 7 -1.95 7.64 21.57
CA ALA A 7 -0.57 7.86 22.01
C ALA A 7 0.10 9.03 21.28
N THR A 8 -0.12 9.15 19.96
CA THR A 8 0.47 10.22 19.13
C THR A 8 -0.08 11.61 19.48
N LEU A 9 -1.38 11.71 19.83
CA LEU A 9 -2.00 12.98 20.24
C LEU A 9 -1.43 13.54 21.55
N ASN A 10 -0.95 12.69 22.46
CA ASN A 10 -0.44 13.11 23.76
C ASN A 10 1.08 13.37 23.79
N SER A 11 1.84 12.94 22.77
CA SER A 11 3.30 13.03 22.77
C SER A 11 3.86 14.26 22.04
N GLY A 12 3.02 15.12 21.49
CA GLY A 12 3.47 16.31 20.74
C GLY A 12 4.30 15.99 19.49
N ALA A 13 4.26 14.74 19.02
CA ALA A 13 5.02 14.26 17.89
C ALA A 13 4.11 14.17 16.67
N GLU A 14 4.40 15.01 15.67
CA GLU A 14 3.79 15.09 14.34
C GLU A 14 2.26 15.23 14.28
N ILE A 15 1.81 16.29 13.61
CA ILE A 15 0.39 16.51 13.29
C ILE A 15 -0.08 15.30 12.47
N PRO A 16 -1.07 14.52 12.94
CA PRO A 16 -1.63 13.42 12.16
C PRO A 16 -2.11 13.96 10.81
N TYR A 17 -1.87 13.23 9.72
CA TYR A 17 -2.44 13.58 8.42
C TYR A 17 -3.95 13.78 8.58
N GLU A 18 -4.44 15.00 8.34
CA GLU A 18 -5.80 15.43 8.71
C GLU A 18 -6.91 14.58 8.07
N ASN A 19 -6.60 13.78 7.05
CA ASN A 19 -7.57 12.90 6.37
C ASN A 19 -7.82 11.55 7.07
N GLN A 20 -7.09 11.21 8.13
CA GLN A 20 -7.17 9.86 8.72
C GLN A 20 -8.54 9.56 9.34
N GLU A 21 -9.20 10.56 9.91
CA GLU A 21 -10.55 10.39 10.48
C GLU A 21 -11.59 10.15 9.38
N ASP A 22 -11.52 10.90 8.29
CA ASP A 22 -12.42 10.73 7.15
C ASP A 22 -12.19 9.39 6.43
N VAL A 23 -10.94 8.95 6.33
CA VAL A 23 -10.61 7.60 5.84
C VAL A 23 -11.20 6.54 6.75
N ALA A 24 -11.10 6.69 8.07
CA ALA A 24 -11.68 5.74 9.02
C ALA A 24 -13.21 5.68 8.90
N LYS A 25 -13.89 6.84 8.84
CA LYS A 25 -15.35 6.92 8.61
C LYS A 25 -15.74 6.31 7.26
N GLY A 26 -14.95 6.55 6.22
CA GLY A 26 -15.15 5.98 4.90
C GLY A 26 -15.05 4.45 4.91
N LEU A 27 -14.07 3.90 5.63
CA LEU A 27 -13.91 2.45 5.81
C LEU A 27 -15.07 1.84 6.60
N GLU A 28 -15.50 2.47 7.70
CA GLU A 28 -16.66 2.01 8.48
C GLU A 28 -17.94 1.96 7.66
N LYS A 29 -18.14 2.97 6.80
CA LYS A 29 -19.25 3.00 5.86
C LYS A 29 -19.13 1.88 4.82
N ALA A 30 -17.95 1.71 4.22
CA ALA A 30 -17.71 0.69 3.19
C ALA A 30 -17.97 -0.74 3.71
N PHE A 31 -17.47 -1.07 4.91
CA PHE A 31 -17.73 -2.39 5.52
C PHE A 31 -19.20 -2.66 5.83
N ARG A 32 -20.01 -1.61 6.00
CA ARG A 32 -21.46 -1.73 6.23
C ARG A 32 -22.24 -1.88 4.92
N GLU A 33 -21.82 -1.17 3.88
CA GLU A 33 -22.58 -1.01 2.65
C GLU A 33 -22.18 -1.98 1.54
N VAL A 34 -20.98 -2.55 1.58
CA VAL A 34 -20.47 -3.48 0.57
C VAL A 34 -20.51 -4.91 1.10
N PRO A 35 -21.49 -5.75 0.68
CA PRO A 35 -21.62 -7.11 1.19
C PRO A 35 -20.38 -7.95 0.87
N GLY A 36 -19.85 -8.63 1.88
CA GLY A 36 -18.70 -9.52 1.73
C GLY A 36 -17.34 -8.82 1.66
N LEU A 37 -17.28 -7.49 1.72
CA LEU A 37 -16.01 -6.76 1.81
C LEU A 37 -15.32 -7.06 3.14
N LYS A 38 -14.10 -7.59 3.05
CA LYS A 38 -13.25 -7.87 4.20
C LYS A 38 -12.11 -6.87 4.26
N ARG A 39 -11.47 -6.79 5.43
CA ARG A 39 -10.31 -5.92 5.62
C ARG A 39 -9.17 -6.29 4.66
N GLU A 40 -9.04 -7.58 4.37
CA GLU A 40 -8.01 -8.17 3.53
C GLU A 40 -8.17 -7.83 2.05
N ASP A 41 -9.33 -7.30 1.65
CA ASP A 41 -9.64 -6.92 0.27
C ASP A 41 -9.24 -5.46 -0.04
N ILE A 42 -8.77 -4.71 0.98
CA ILE A 42 -8.46 -3.28 0.88
C ILE A 42 -6.95 -3.05 0.99
N PHE A 43 -6.38 -2.45 -0.04
CA PHE A 43 -4.95 -2.18 -0.13
C PHE A 43 -4.67 -0.68 -0.20
N ILE A 44 -3.63 -0.23 0.51
CA ILE A 44 -3.11 1.13 0.38
C ILE A 44 -2.01 1.09 -0.67
N ALA A 45 -2.20 1.81 -1.77
CA ALA A 45 -1.21 1.91 -2.83
C ALA A 45 -0.43 3.22 -2.78
N LEU A 46 0.69 3.25 -3.52
CA LEU A 46 1.52 4.44 -3.72
C LEU A 46 2.21 4.93 -2.44
N GLY A 47 2.48 4.00 -1.51
CA GLY A 47 3.29 4.26 -0.33
C GLY A 47 4.76 4.51 -0.68
N ASN A 48 5.44 5.27 0.17
CA ASN A 48 6.90 5.43 0.11
C ASN A 48 7.59 4.37 1.00
N ASN A 49 8.90 4.20 0.86
CA ASN A 49 9.70 3.32 1.69
C ASN A 49 10.81 4.10 2.41
N THR A 50 11.25 3.61 3.57
CA THR A 50 12.29 4.26 4.39
C THR A 50 13.71 3.86 4.00
N VAL A 51 13.85 2.97 3.01
CA VAL A 51 15.11 2.34 2.60
C VAL A 51 15.65 2.87 1.26
N GLY A 52 15.01 3.91 0.70
CA GLY A 52 15.43 4.56 -0.56
C GLY A 52 15.36 3.66 -1.79
N LYS A 53 14.57 2.59 -1.76
CA LYS A 53 14.38 1.69 -2.90
C LYS A 53 13.50 2.36 -3.95
N PRO A 54 13.72 2.07 -5.25
CA PRO A 54 12.83 2.55 -6.31
C PRO A 54 11.37 2.17 -6.03
N LEU A 55 10.47 3.11 -6.25
CA LEU A 55 9.05 2.88 -6.12
C LEU A 55 8.53 2.12 -7.34
N LEU A 56 7.43 1.36 -7.17
CA LEU A 56 6.85 0.63 -8.27
C LEU A 56 6.39 1.55 -9.43
N ILE A 57 6.01 2.79 -9.12
CA ILE A 57 5.69 3.82 -10.13
C ILE A 57 6.89 4.26 -10.97
N GLU A 58 8.12 3.96 -10.54
CA GLU A 58 9.37 4.25 -11.25
C GLU A 58 9.87 3.03 -12.06
N HIS A 59 9.19 1.88 -11.95
CA HIS A 59 9.59 0.66 -12.64
C HIS A 59 9.38 0.80 -14.16
N ALA A 60 10.40 0.45 -14.95
CA ALA A 60 10.40 0.65 -16.41
C ALA A 60 9.19 0.05 -17.13
N THR A 61 8.75 -1.16 -16.73
CA THR A 61 7.54 -1.79 -17.27
C THR A 61 6.28 -0.95 -17.01
N ILE A 62 6.16 -0.34 -15.82
CA ILE A 62 4.98 0.46 -15.46
C ILE A 62 4.98 1.78 -16.24
N ILE A 63 6.15 2.42 -16.38
CA ILE A 63 6.31 3.64 -17.18
C ILE A 63 5.93 3.37 -18.64
N LYS A 64 6.46 2.29 -19.23
CA LYS A 64 6.16 1.91 -20.61
C LYS A 64 4.66 1.68 -20.83
N ILE A 65 4.00 0.93 -19.93
CA ILE A 65 2.56 0.69 -20.02
C ILE A 65 1.79 2.01 -19.89
N ALA A 66 2.21 2.91 -18.98
CA ALA A 66 1.57 4.21 -18.80
C ALA A 66 1.60 5.05 -20.08
N GLU A 67 2.72 5.05 -20.79
CA GLU A 67 2.86 5.71 -22.10
C GLU A 67 1.91 5.10 -23.15
N GLU A 68 1.85 3.77 -23.24
CA GLU A 68 0.98 3.05 -24.18
C GLU A 68 -0.52 3.33 -23.96
N VAL A 69 -0.94 3.42 -22.70
CA VAL A 69 -2.36 3.64 -22.34
C VAL A 69 -2.73 5.12 -22.20
N GLY A 70 -1.79 6.04 -22.39
CA GLY A 70 -2.02 7.48 -22.25
C GLY A 70 -2.32 7.92 -20.80
N GLY A 71 -1.76 7.22 -19.82
CA GLY A 71 -1.96 7.45 -18.40
C GLY A 71 -0.68 7.76 -17.64
N SER A 72 -0.78 7.83 -16.33
CA SER A 72 0.34 7.90 -15.40
C SER A 72 0.67 6.53 -14.80
N PRO A 73 1.90 6.29 -14.35
CA PRO A 73 2.27 5.05 -13.65
C PRO A 73 1.36 4.71 -12.46
N ALA A 74 0.91 5.73 -11.72
CA ALA A 74 -0.02 5.55 -10.61
C ALA A 74 -1.38 5.00 -11.08
N GLN A 75 -1.92 5.51 -12.19
CA GLN A 75 -3.19 5.04 -12.75
C GLN A 75 -3.09 3.60 -13.27
N VAL A 76 -1.95 3.23 -13.86
CA VAL A 76 -1.70 1.84 -14.29
C VAL A 76 -1.77 0.89 -13.10
N LEU A 77 -1.12 1.22 -11.98
CA LEU A 77 -1.16 0.39 -10.77
C LEU A 77 -2.56 0.32 -10.14
N LEU A 78 -3.31 1.43 -10.18
CA LEU A 78 -4.69 1.46 -9.69
C LEU A 78 -5.63 0.61 -10.54
N ALA A 79 -5.49 0.66 -11.87
CA ALA A 79 -6.26 -0.18 -12.79
C ALA A 79 -5.89 -1.66 -12.66
N TRP A 80 -4.60 -1.97 -12.48
CA TRP A 80 -4.13 -3.34 -12.27
C TRP A 80 -4.72 -3.95 -10.98
N ALA A 81 -4.74 -3.20 -9.89
CA ALA A 81 -5.27 -3.69 -8.63
C ALA A 81 -6.78 -4.00 -8.70
N GLN A 82 -7.54 -3.17 -9.45
CA GLN A 82 -8.96 -3.42 -9.72
C GLN A 82 -9.18 -4.68 -10.56
N PHE A 83 -8.28 -4.99 -11.51
CA PHE A 83 -8.35 -6.23 -12.28
C PHE A 83 -8.27 -7.49 -11.39
N GLY A 84 -7.50 -7.41 -10.29
CA GLY A 84 -7.42 -8.47 -9.29
C GLY A 84 -8.61 -8.53 -8.32
N GLY A 85 -9.63 -7.67 -8.47
CA GLY A 85 -10.77 -7.60 -7.56
C GLY A 85 -10.50 -6.89 -6.25
N HIS A 86 -9.39 -6.14 -6.15
CA HIS A 86 -9.01 -5.44 -4.92
C HIS A 86 -9.59 -4.03 -4.88
N SER A 87 -9.97 -3.59 -3.68
CA SER A 87 -10.27 -2.18 -3.41
C SER A 87 -8.98 -1.45 -3.05
N VAL A 88 -8.73 -0.27 -3.63
CA VAL A 88 -7.47 0.45 -3.42
C VAL A 88 -7.69 1.87 -2.94
N ILE A 89 -6.91 2.28 -1.94
CA ILE A 89 -6.86 3.63 -1.41
C ILE A 89 -5.53 4.27 -1.86
N PRO A 90 -5.51 5.09 -2.94
CA PRO A 90 -4.30 5.75 -3.40
C PRO A 90 -3.91 6.90 -2.46
N LYS A 91 -2.81 6.75 -1.72
CA LYS A 91 -2.32 7.81 -0.82
C LYS A 91 -1.86 9.03 -1.62
N SER A 92 -2.42 10.20 -1.32
CA SER A 92 -1.93 11.50 -1.80
C SER A 92 -2.42 12.65 -0.93
N VAL A 93 -1.63 13.72 -0.83
CA VAL A 93 -2.06 15.03 -0.32
C VAL A 93 -2.00 16.12 -1.39
N THR A 94 -1.50 15.80 -2.59
CA THR A 94 -1.43 16.75 -3.69
C THR A 94 -2.75 16.73 -4.46
N PRO A 95 -3.51 17.84 -4.53
CA PRO A 95 -4.83 17.86 -5.17
C PRO A 95 -4.81 17.39 -6.63
N SER A 96 -3.83 17.81 -7.43
CA SER A 96 -3.71 17.38 -8.82
C SER A 96 -3.53 15.86 -8.97
N ARG A 97 -2.76 15.23 -8.07
CA ARG A 97 -2.60 13.76 -8.03
C ARG A 97 -3.89 13.07 -7.57
N ILE A 98 -4.60 13.63 -6.59
CA ILE A 98 -5.90 13.12 -6.15
C ILE A 98 -6.87 13.10 -7.34
N HIS A 99 -7.02 14.21 -8.06
CA HIS A 99 -7.86 14.27 -9.26
C HIS A 99 -7.40 13.31 -10.37
N ALA A 100 -6.08 13.16 -10.58
CA ALA A 100 -5.56 12.22 -11.57
C ALA A 100 -5.88 10.76 -11.20
N ASN A 101 -5.80 10.38 -9.92
CA ASN A 101 -6.05 9.01 -9.46
C ASN A 101 -7.49 8.52 -9.73
N PHE A 102 -8.46 9.43 -9.90
CA PHE A 102 -9.85 9.08 -10.26
C PHE A 102 -10.07 8.86 -11.76
N LYS A 103 -9.07 9.13 -12.61
CA LYS A 103 -9.19 8.85 -14.04
C LYS A 103 -8.77 7.40 -14.31
N GLU A 104 -9.71 6.63 -14.82
CA GLU A 104 -9.48 5.23 -15.18
C GLU A 104 -8.64 5.10 -16.46
N VAL A 105 -7.80 4.07 -16.48
CA VAL A 105 -7.08 3.61 -17.67
C VAL A 105 -7.46 2.16 -17.93
N LYS A 106 -7.52 1.77 -19.22
CA LYS A 106 -7.82 0.39 -19.60
C LYS A 106 -6.52 -0.36 -19.85
N LEU A 107 -6.35 -1.49 -19.17
CA LEU A 107 -5.23 -2.38 -19.36
C LEU A 107 -5.66 -3.57 -20.23
N SER A 108 -4.78 -4.01 -21.13
CA SER A 108 -4.97 -5.27 -21.84
C SER A 108 -4.54 -6.47 -20.99
N SER A 109 -4.87 -7.69 -21.44
CA SER A 109 -4.39 -8.93 -20.82
C SER A 109 -2.86 -9.01 -20.77
N GLU A 110 -2.19 -8.50 -21.81
CA GLU A 110 -0.73 -8.50 -21.92
C GLU A 110 -0.11 -7.51 -20.92
N HIS A 111 -0.74 -6.35 -20.73
CA HIS A 111 -0.33 -5.39 -19.70
C HIS A 111 -0.42 -6.00 -18.31
N VAL A 112 -1.55 -6.62 -17.99
CA VAL A 112 -1.76 -7.28 -16.68
C VAL A 112 -0.72 -8.40 -16.48
N ALA A 113 -0.50 -9.24 -17.50
CA ALA A 113 0.50 -10.29 -17.42
C ALA A 113 1.92 -9.76 -17.22
N ALA A 114 2.28 -8.64 -17.87
CA ALA A 114 3.58 -8.00 -17.69
C ALA A 114 3.77 -7.44 -16.27
N ILE A 115 2.71 -6.88 -15.66
CA ILE A 115 2.74 -6.40 -14.28
C ILE A 115 2.83 -7.58 -13.31
N ASN A 116 2.09 -8.67 -13.53
CA ASN A 116 2.13 -9.86 -12.67
C ASN A 116 3.54 -10.47 -12.58
N LYS A 117 4.31 -10.45 -13.67
CA LYS A 117 5.71 -10.92 -13.68
C LYS A 117 6.61 -10.14 -12.70
N ILE A 118 6.32 -8.86 -12.44
CA ILE A 118 7.05 -8.07 -11.44
C ILE A 118 6.86 -8.67 -10.04
N GLY A 119 5.65 -9.18 -9.76
CA GLY A 119 5.28 -9.78 -8.47
C GLY A 119 5.90 -11.15 -8.19
N GLU A 120 6.51 -11.81 -9.18
CA GLU A 120 7.20 -13.10 -9.00
C GLU A 120 8.48 -12.95 -8.16
N ALA A 121 9.05 -11.75 -8.09
CA ALA A 121 10.14 -11.39 -7.18
C ALA A 121 9.63 -10.32 -6.18
N PRO A 122 8.80 -10.71 -5.20
CA PRO A 122 8.18 -9.76 -4.30
C PRO A 122 9.23 -9.07 -3.44
N HIS A 123 9.03 -7.78 -3.17
CA HIS A 123 9.86 -7.01 -2.27
C HIS A 123 8.99 -6.30 -1.24
N ARG A 124 9.33 -6.43 0.05
CA ARG A 124 8.62 -5.75 1.13
C ARG A 124 9.26 -4.40 1.43
N TYR A 125 8.47 -3.34 1.32
CA TYR A 125 8.93 -1.98 1.65
C TYR A 125 8.79 -1.63 3.15
N ASN A 126 7.92 -2.34 3.87
CA ASN A 126 7.66 -2.11 5.28
C ASN A 126 8.37 -3.19 6.09
N ILE A 127 9.52 -2.84 6.67
CA ILE A 127 10.38 -3.73 7.45
C ILE A 127 10.47 -3.16 8.88
N PRO A 128 9.55 -3.54 9.79
CA PRO A 128 9.40 -2.86 11.08
C PRO A 128 10.61 -2.94 12.01
N VAL A 129 11.48 -3.93 11.82
CA VAL A 129 12.74 -4.05 12.57
C VAL A 129 13.72 -2.90 12.29
N ASN A 130 13.51 -2.16 11.19
CA ASN A 130 14.32 -1.01 10.81
C ASN A 130 13.70 0.34 11.21
N PHE A 131 12.56 0.32 11.91
CA PHE A 131 11.87 1.55 12.35
C PHE A 131 12.45 2.13 13.64
N ASN A 132 12.11 3.38 13.92
CA ASN A 132 12.39 4.03 15.19
C ASN A 132 11.08 4.60 15.79
N PRO A 133 10.60 4.10 16.94
CA PRO A 133 11.14 2.98 17.71
C PRO A 133 11.10 1.65 16.94
N LYS A 134 12.08 0.77 17.19
CA LYS A 134 12.19 -0.55 16.55
C LYS A 134 11.04 -1.44 16.97
N TRP A 135 10.40 -2.11 16.01
CA TRP A 135 9.57 -3.26 16.31
C TRP A 135 10.42 -4.53 16.20
N ASP A 136 10.93 -5.00 17.34
CA ASP A 136 11.98 -6.03 17.42
C ASP A 136 11.48 -7.48 17.22
N ILE A 137 10.66 -7.71 16.20
CA ILE A 137 10.06 -9.02 15.91
C ILE A 137 10.26 -9.34 14.43
N ALA A 138 10.88 -10.48 14.13
CA ALA A 138 10.87 -11.09 12.81
C ALA A 138 9.47 -11.68 12.56
N ILE A 139 8.74 -11.05 11.65
CA ILE A 139 7.37 -11.44 11.31
C ILE A 139 7.40 -12.47 10.17
N TRP A 140 8.37 -12.33 9.26
CA TRP A 140 8.42 -13.07 8.00
C TRP A 140 9.70 -13.89 7.83
N ASN A 141 10.63 -13.77 8.78
CA ASN A 141 11.90 -14.51 8.81
C ASN A 141 12.75 -14.29 7.53
N GLU A 142 12.72 -13.07 6.99
CA GLU A 142 13.53 -12.66 5.84
C GLU A 142 14.92 -12.17 6.27
N GLU A 143 15.84 -12.04 5.30
CA GLU A 143 17.22 -11.59 5.55
C GLU A 143 17.28 -10.24 6.27
N ASP A 144 16.42 -9.30 5.89
CA ASP A 144 16.33 -7.97 6.49
C ASP A 144 15.83 -7.99 7.95
N GLU A 145 15.28 -9.11 8.43
CA GLU A 145 14.73 -9.28 9.79
C GLU A 145 15.64 -10.10 10.73
N GLN A 146 16.80 -10.57 10.26
CA GLN A 146 17.70 -11.44 11.04
C GLN A 146 18.26 -10.80 12.32
N ASN A 147 18.22 -9.47 12.42
CA ASN A 147 18.65 -8.73 13.61
C ASN A 147 17.55 -8.62 14.69
N ALA A 148 16.38 -9.21 14.48
CA ALA A 148 15.30 -9.22 15.46
C ALA A 148 15.59 -10.18 16.60
N THR A 149 15.30 -9.78 17.84
CA THR A 149 15.44 -10.65 19.02
C THR A 149 14.31 -11.69 19.08
N TYR A 150 13.11 -11.31 18.65
CA TYR A 150 11.91 -12.15 18.72
C TYR A 150 11.48 -12.59 17.32
N GLN A 151 10.77 -13.72 17.24
CA GLN A 151 10.18 -14.23 15.99
C GLN A 151 8.74 -14.66 16.23
N VAL A 152 7.90 -14.51 15.21
CA VAL A 152 6.52 -15.02 15.25
C VAL A 152 6.56 -16.55 15.24
N ILE A 153 5.88 -17.17 16.21
CA ILE A 153 5.66 -18.61 16.25
C ILE A 153 4.25 -18.86 15.70
N GLU A 154 4.15 -19.37 14.47
CA GLU A 154 2.87 -19.81 13.93
C GLU A 154 2.37 -21.01 14.73
N ARG A 155 1.30 -20.82 15.52
CA ARG A 155 0.54 -21.95 16.05
C ARG A 155 -0.32 -22.48 14.92
N ILE A 156 0.13 -23.56 14.29
CA ILE A 156 -0.68 -24.36 13.39
C ILE A 156 -1.87 -24.88 14.21
N SER A 157 -3.06 -24.34 13.94
CA SER A 157 -4.34 -24.79 14.49
C SER A 157 -5.07 -25.65 13.48
#